data_AF-A0A1Q4C321-F1
#
_entry.id   AF-A0A1Q4C321-F1
#
_cell.length_a   1.000
_cell.length_b   1.000
_cell.length_c   1.000
_cell.angle_alpha   90.00
_cell.angle_beta   90.00
_cell.angle_gamma   90.00
#
_symmetry.space_group_name_H-M   'P 1'
#
loop_
_entity.id
_entity.type
_entity.pdbx_description
1 polymer ?
#
loop_
_entity_poly.entity_id
_entity_poly.type
_entity_poly.pdbx_seq_one_letter_code
_entity_poly.pdbx_strand_id
1 'polypeptide(L)'
;MGLEKFNPSLATHDLIQDLKWSPELREEFAADEAAVLDRYALRKDERRAIETRNFLALYDIGLHPYLGGQFARLIFGNEAGKGATVAVNKLVESLQGKGSVA
;
A
#
# COMPACT_ATOMS: atom_id res chain seq x y z
N MET A 1 5.42 -1.91 -15.13
CA MET A 1 6.15 -3.06 -14.54
C MET A 1 5.30 -4.30 -14.77
N GLY A 2 5.88 -5.36 -15.34
CA GLY A 2 5.19 -6.63 -15.59
C GLY A 2 5.14 -7.52 -14.35
N LEU A 3 4.53 -8.70 -14.48
CA LEU A 3 4.46 -9.73 -13.41
C LEU A 3 5.78 -10.48 -13.20
N GLU A 4 6.84 -10.10 -13.90
CA GLU A 4 8.14 -10.79 -13.89
C GLU A 4 8.81 -10.82 -12.50
N LYS A 5 8.50 -9.83 -11.64
CA LYS A 5 8.95 -9.76 -10.24
C LYS A 5 7.89 -10.21 -9.24
N PHE A 6 6.70 -10.63 -9.68
CA PHE A 6 5.59 -10.91 -8.78
C PHE A 6 5.96 -11.99 -7.76
N ASN A 7 5.79 -11.65 -6.48
CA ASN A 7 6.05 -12.56 -5.37
C ASN A 7 4.74 -12.83 -4.61
N PRO A 8 4.09 -13.98 -4.82
CA PRO A 8 2.81 -14.29 -4.18
C PRO A 8 2.91 -14.48 -2.66
N SER A 9 4.12 -14.62 -2.10
CA SER A 9 4.31 -14.83 -0.66
C SER A 9 4.29 -13.56 0.20
N LEU A 10 4.19 -12.37 -0.42
CA LEU A 10 4.12 -11.12 0.33
C LEU A 10 2.79 -11.02 1.07
N ALA A 11 2.83 -10.93 2.40
CA ALA A 11 1.65 -10.74 3.26
C ALA A 11 0.95 -9.40 2.99
N THR A 12 1.64 -8.44 2.36
CA THR A 12 1.04 -7.21 1.85
C THR A 12 -0.14 -7.47 0.91
N HIS A 13 -0.15 -8.58 0.15
CA HIS A 13 -1.28 -8.90 -0.71
C HIS A 13 -2.56 -9.21 0.09
N ASP A 14 -2.43 -9.96 1.19
CA ASP A 14 -3.55 -10.31 2.06
C ASP A 14 -4.08 -9.06 2.77
N LEU A 15 -3.18 -8.23 3.32
CA LEU A 15 -3.54 -6.94 3.91
C LEU A 15 -4.38 -6.08 2.95
N ILE A 16 -3.99 -5.99 1.68
CA ILE A 16 -4.72 -5.17 0.69
C ILE A 16 -6.12 -5.75 0.42
N GLN A 17 -6.25 -7.07 0.34
CA GLN A 17 -7.55 -7.71 0.15
C GLN A 17 -8.44 -7.50 1.36
N ASP A 18 -7.93 -7.68 2.57
CA ASP A 18 -8.71 -7.52 3.80
C ASP A 18 -9.16 -6.06 3.97
N LEU A 19 -8.26 -5.08 3.73
CA LEU A 19 -8.62 -3.66 3.74
C LEU A 19 -9.67 -3.31 2.68
N LYS A 20 -9.63 -3.96 1.52
CA LYS A 20 -10.61 -3.71 0.46
C LYS A 20 -12.03 -4.13 0.88
N TRP A 21 -12.16 -5.22 1.64
CA TRP A 21 -13.45 -5.84 1.94
C TRP A 21 -13.98 -5.52 3.34
N SER A 22 -13.14 -5.08 4.30
CA SER A 22 -13.58 -4.69 5.64
C SER A 22 -13.51 -3.17 5.85
N PRO A 23 -14.66 -2.47 5.92
CA PRO A 23 -14.71 -1.08 6.37
C PRO A 23 -14.12 -0.86 7.76
N GLU A 24 -14.39 -1.78 8.70
CA GLU A 24 -13.94 -1.69 10.09
C GLU A 24 -12.41 -1.75 10.15
N LEU A 25 -11.79 -2.68 9.41
CA LEU A 25 -10.34 -2.77 9.31
C LEU A 25 -9.72 -1.51 8.71
N ARG A 26 -10.39 -0.83 7.77
CA ARG A 26 -9.92 0.45 7.22
C ARG A 26 -9.96 1.57 8.26
N GLU A 27 -11.00 1.61 9.09
CA GLU A 27 -11.08 2.56 10.20
C GLU A 27 -9.99 2.29 11.23
N GLU A 28 -9.77 1.03 11.60
CA GLU A 28 -8.66 0.62 12.47
C GLU A 28 -7.30 0.98 11.88
N PHE A 29 -7.09 0.73 10.58
CA PHE A 29 -5.84 1.05 9.89
C PHE A 29 -5.59 2.56 9.83
N ALA A 30 -6.65 3.37 9.66
CA ALA A 30 -6.54 4.82 9.68
C ALA A 30 -6.27 5.38 11.09
N ALA A 31 -6.77 4.70 12.13
CA ALA A 31 -6.59 5.11 13.53
C ALA A 31 -5.23 4.67 14.12
N ASP A 32 -4.82 3.42 13.85
CA ASP A 32 -3.57 2.83 14.32
C ASP A 32 -3.04 1.83 13.29
N GLU A 33 -2.36 2.36 12.28
CA GLU A 33 -1.75 1.57 11.23
C GLU A 33 -0.80 0.51 11.79
N ALA A 34 0.05 0.87 12.76
CA ALA A 34 1.07 -0.04 13.30
C ALA A 34 0.43 -1.28 13.95
N ALA A 35 -0.63 -1.08 14.76
CA ALA A 35 -1.33 -2.18 15.38
C ALA A 35 -2.05 -3.10 14.38
N VAL A 36 -2.51 -2.58 13.24
CA VAL A 36 -3.06 -3.40 12.16
C VAL A 36 -1.94 -4.17 11.43
N LEU A 37 -0.83 -3.51 11.11
CA LEU A 37 0.31 -4.15 10.43
C LEU A 37 0.91 -5.28 11.28
N ASP A 38 0.94 -5.15 12.60
CA ASP A 38 1.43 -6.19 13.53
C ASP A 38 0.61 -7.50 13.47
N ARG A 39 -0.60 -7.49 12.90
CA ARG A 39 -1.45 -8.69 12.72
C ARG A 39 -1.04 -9.55 11.53
N TYR A 40 -0.22 -9.01 10.62
CA TYR A 40 0.21 -9.68 9.41
C TYR A 40 1.67 -10.13 9.54
N ALA A 41 2.00 -11.26 8.92
CA ALA A 41 3.37 -11.77 8.87
C ALA A 41 4.24 -11.01 7.84
N LEU A 42 4.22 -9.67 7.91
CA LEU A 42 4.97 -8.80 7.00
C LEU A 42 6.47 -8.98 7.21
N ARG A 43 7.20 -9.11 6.12
CA ARG A 43 8.66 -8.95 6.17
C ARG A 43 9.01 -7.53 6.59
N LYS A 44 10.24 -7.35 7.11
CA LYS A 44 10.74 -6.03 7.53
C LYS A 44 10.73 -5.00 6.40
N ASP A 45 11.02 -5.42 5.17
CA ASP A 45 11.02 -4.56 3.99
C ASP A 45 9.61 -4.22 3.50
N GLU A 46 8.66 -5.17 3.56
CA GLU A 46 7.23 -4.89 3.33
C GLU A 46 6.73 -3.81 4.29
N ARG A 47 6.88 -4.05 5.60
CA ARG A 47 6.41 -3.13 6.64
C ARG A 47 7.00 -1.73 6.47
N ARG A 48 8.33 -1.65 6.33
CA ARG A 48 9.01 -0.37 6.13
C ARG A 48 8.50 0.36 4.90
N ALA A 49 8.26 -0.35 3.80
CA ALA A 49 7.77 0.27 2.57
C ALA A 49 6.33 0.79 2.72
N ILE A 50 5.47 0.10 3.48
CA ILE A 50 4.12 0.56 3.81
C ILE A 50 4.17 1.82 4.68
N GLU A 51 4.87 1.77 5.82
CA GLU A 51 4.95 2.86 6.80
C GLU A 51 5.53 4.13 6.17
N THR A 52 6.53 3.99 5.30
CA THR A 52 7.18 5.11 4.60
C THR A 52 6.50 5.50 3.28
N ARG A 53 5.37 4.86 2.93
CA ARG A 53 4.62 5.11 1.69
C ARG A 53 5.46 4.92 0.41
N ASN A 54 6.41 4.00 0.45
CA ASN A 54 7.32 3.67 -0.64
C ASN A 54 6.79 2.50 -1.49
N PHE A 55 5.87 2.81 -2.39
CA PHE A 55 5.28 1.83 -3.32
C PHE A 55 6.30 1.30 -4.33
N LEU A 56 7.32 2.09 -4.67
CA LEU A 56 8.42 1.62 -5.52
C LEU A 56 9.13 0.43 -4.87
N ALA A 57 9.48 0.55 -3.58
CA ALA A 57 10.09 -0.54 -2.82
C ALA A 57 9.18 -1.77 -2.76
N LEU A 58 7.87 -1.58 -2.59
CA LEU A 58 6.90 -2.69 -2.64
C LEU A 58 6.90 -3.39 -4.00
N TYR A 59 6.92 -2.65 -5.11
CA TYR A 59 6.98 -3.24 -6.45
C TYR A 59 8.33 -3.94 -6.71
N ASP A 60 9.43 -3.39 -6.20
CA ASP A 60 10.75 -4.01 -6.35
C ASP A 60 10.89 -5.35 -5.63
N ILE A 61 10.20 -5.53 -4.50
CA ILE A 61 10.16 -6.81 -3.76
C ILE A 61 9.05 -7.76 -4.25
N GLY A 62 8.24 -7.33 -5.22
CA GLY A 62 7.31 -8.19 -5.95
C GLY A 62 5.83 -7.98 -5.67
N LEU A 63 5.41 -6.82 -5.15
CA LEU A 63 3.99 -6.46 -5.03
C LEU A 63 3.31 -6.48 -6.41
N HIS A 64 2.12 -7.06 -6.47
CA HIS A 64 1.33 -7.10 -7.69
C HIS A 64 0.89 -5.66 -8.11
N PRO A 65 1.14 -5.22 -9.36
CA PRO A 65 0.83 -3.85 -9.81
C PRO A 65 -0.62 -3.43 -9.60
N TYR A 66 -1.58 -4.32 -9.88
CA TYR A 66 -3.01 -4.04 -9.64
C TYR A 66 -3.34 -3.81 -8.16
N LEU A 67 -2.77 -4.62 -7.26
CA LEU A 67 -3.02 -4.50 -5.82
C LEU A 67 -2.33 -3.25 -5.26
N GLY A 68 -1.13 -2.90 -5.74
CA GLY A 68 -0.47 -1.65 -5.36
C GLY A 68 -1.28 -0.41 -5.74
N GLY A 69 -1.91 -0.40 -6.91
CA GLY A 69 -2.84 0.67 -7.31
C GLY A 69 -4.09 0.77 -6.43
N GLN A 70 -4.64 -0.36 -5.99
CA GLN A 70 -5.76 -0.39 -5.04
C GLN A 70 -5.33 0.12 -3.67
N PHE A 71 -4.18 -0.32 -3.19
CA PHE A 71 -3.66 0.05 -1.88
C PHE A 71 -3.34 1.53 -1.78
N ALA A 72 -2.76 2.13 -2.82
CA ALA A 72 -2.54 3.58 -2.88
C ALA A 72 -3.86 4.36 -2.76
N ARG A 73 -4.96 3.86 -3.34
CA ARG A 73 -6.28 4.49 -3.20
C ARG A 73 -6.86 4.33 -1.79
N LEU A 74 -6.63 3.18 -1.16
CA LEU A 74 -7.06 2.95 0.22
C LEU A 74 -6.33 3.88 1.21
N ILE A 75 -5.02 4.10 1.01
CA ILE A 75 -4.21 4.95 1.88
C ILE A 75 -4.44 6.44 1.59
N PHE A 76 -4.47 6.87 0.33
CA PHE A 76 -4.47 8.29 -0.03
C PHE A 76 -5.81 8.84 -0.51
N GLY A 77 -6.79 7.99 -0.80
CA GLY A 77 -7.92 8.31 -1.65
C GLY A 77 -9.29 8.25 -0.98
N ASN A 78 -9.40 8.48 0.32
CA ASN A 78 -10.63 8.25 1.07
C ASN A 78 -11.77 9.30 0.90
N GLU A 79 -11.88 9.94 -0.28
CA GLU A 79 -13.10 10.65 -0.71
C GLU A 79 -13.24 10.51 -2.22
N ALA A 80 -14.27 9.76 -2.65
CA ALA A 80 -14.56 9.51 -4.06
C ALA A 80 -14.73 10.84 -4.83
N GLY A 81 -13.79 11.11 -5.74
CA GLY A 81 -13.72 12.35 -6.53
C GLY A 81 -12.33 12.98 -6.48
N LYS A 82 -12.03 13.75 -5.40
CA LYS A 82 -10.76 14.46 -5.25
C LYS A 82 -9.61 13.57 -4.78
N GLY A 83 -9.89 12.54 -3.98
CA GLY A 83 -8.88 11.63 -3.42
C GLY A 83 -8.23 10.70 -4.47
N ALA A 84 -8.93 10.36 -5.55
CA ALA A 84 -8.40 9.47 -6.57
C ALA A 84 -7.23 10.11 -7.36
N THR A 85 -7.33 11.40 -7.69
CA THR A 85 -6.24 12.14 -8.35
C THR A 85 -5.04 12.31 -7.41
N VAL A 86 -5.29 12.57 -6.12
CA VAL A 86 -4.23 12.65 -5.09
C VAL A 86 -3.53 11.31 -4.93
N ALA A 87 -4.27 10.20 -4.86
CA ALA A 87 -3.70 8.86 -4.76
C ALA A 87 -2.85 8.49 -5.98
N VAL A 88 -3.31 8.83 -7.18
CA VAL A 88 -2.53 8.62 -8.41
C VAL A 88 -1.27 9.48 -8.41
N ASN A 89 -1.36 10.77 -8.06
CA ASN A 89 -0.19 11.65 -8.00
C ASN A 89 0.82 11.18 -6.95
N LYS A 90 0.37 10.77 -5.75
CA LYS A 90 1.23 10.23 -4.69
C LYS A 90 1.87 8.91 -5.09
N LEU A 91 1.13 8.04 -5.77
CA LEU A 91 1.69 6.81 -6.34
C LEU A 91 2.77 7.13 -7.39
N VAL A 92 2.53 8.09 -8.28
CA VAL A 92 3.51 8.53 -9.29
C VAL A 92 4.73 9.17 -8.64
N GLU A 93 4.56 10.01 -7.62
CA GLU A 93 5.67 10.58 -6.83
C GLU A 93 6.51 9.48 -6.17
N SER A 94 5.86 8.49 -5.55
CA SER A 94 6.52 7.34 -4.93
C SER A 94 7.31 6.53 -5.96
N LEU A 95 6.72 6.25 -7.13
CA LEU A 95 7.37 5.56 -8.25
C LEU A 95 8.57 6.31 -8.82
N GLN A 96 8.58 7.65 -8.72
CA GLN A 96 9.71 8.48 -9.14
C GLN A 96 10.77 8.64 -8.04
N GLY A 97 10.62 8.00 -6.88
CA GLY A 97 11.50 8.17 -5.72
C GLY A 97 11.36 9.53 -5.03
N LYS A 98 10.29 10.29 -5.34
CA LYS A 98 10.01 11.63 -4.79
C LYS A 98 9.02 11.60 -3.62
N GLY A 99 8.42 10.44 -3.35
CA GLY A 99 7.52 10.22 -2.22
C GLY A 99 8.28 9.82 -0.96
N SER A 100 8.94 10.77 -0.33
CA SER A 100 9.39 10.64 1.07
C SER A 100 9.02 11.93 1.78
N VAL A 101 8.29 11.83 2.88
CA VAL A 101 8.03 12.94 3.78
C VAL A 101 8.31 12.45 5.20
N ALA A 102 9.01 13.33 5.93
CA ALA A 102 9.52 13.20 7.30
C ALA A 102 8.51 12.67 8.32
#